data_AF-B3T1D2-F1
#
_entry.id   AF-B3T1D2-F1
#
_cell.length_a   1.000
_cell.length_b   1.000
_cell.length_c   1.000
_cell.angle_alpha   90.00
_cell.angle_beta   90.00
_cell.angle_gamma   90.00
#
_symmetry.space_group_name_H-M   'P 1'
#
loop_
_entity.id
_entity.type
_entity.pdbx_description
1 polymer ?
#
loop_
_entity_poly.entity_id
_entity_poly.type
_entity_poly.pdbx_seq_one_letter_code
_entity_poly.pdbx_strand_id
1 'polypeptide(L)'
;MSALELGKRSIHGPLVYVVCALITVLGSSIRSDYPLASILVVVFLGILALVRIQYAKGFEARYDRVGERAVRNFVILLLIQCSIFSWSAAATIIYYGEGVESTYALLFGAAAGAVGTSSLAPRVGVHRIFLVAVMAPMLAALCLDWERLASAF
;
A
#
# COMPACT_ATOMS: atom_id res chain seq x y z
N MET A 1 -23.63 8.24 5.81
CA MET A 1 -22.44 7.93 6.63
C MET A 1 -21.45 9.07 6.45
N SER A 2 -21.09 9.81 7.51
CA SER A 2 -20.46 11.13 7.34
C SER A 2 -19.00 11.00 6.88
N ALA A 3 -18.56 11.88 5.97
CA ALA A 3 -17.18 11.93 5.50
C ALA A 3 -16.16 12.04 6.66
N LEU A 4 -16.61 12.50 7.82
CA LEU A 4 -15.86 12.58 9.07
C LEU A 4 -15.40 11.21 9.59
N GLU A 5 -16.24 10.18 9.48
CA GLU A 5 -15.90 8.82 9.93
C GLU A 5 -14.76 8.22 9.10
N LEU A 6 -14.70 8.57 7.81
CA LEU A 6 -13.62 8.17 6.92
C LEU A 6 -12.28 8.74 7.37
N GLY A 7 -12.25 10.03 7.77
CA GLY A 7 -11.05 10.67 8.31
C GLY A 7 -10.56 10.02 9.60
N LYS A 8 -11.47 9.76 10.57
CA LYS A 8 -11.13 9.16 11.88
C LYS A 8 -10.60 7.73 11.76
N ARG A 9 -11.25 6.88 10.94
CA ARG A 9 -10.83 5.48 10.76
C ARG A 9 -9.54 5.31 9.95
N SER A 10 -9.13 6.36 9.23
CA SER A 10 -7.98 6.32 8.33
C SER A 10 -6.66 6.77 8.96
N ILE A 11 -6.62 7.11 10.24
CA ILE A 11 -5.38 7.62 10.88
C ILE A 11 -4.34 6.50 11.03
N HIS A 12 -4.77 5.26 11.28
CA HIS A 12 -3.86 4.13 11.52
C HIS A 12 -3.43 3.40 10.25
N GLY A 13 -4.29 3.37 9.24
CA GLY A 13 -4.01 2.68 7.97
C GLY A 13 -2.70 3.08 7.28
N PRO A 14 -2.32 4.37 7.20
CA PRO A 14 -1.08 4.79 6.56
C PRO A 14 0.18 4.25 7.23
N LEU A 15 0.18 4.03 8.55
CA LEU A 15 1.36 3.51 9.26
C LEU A 15 1.58 2.03 9.01
N VAL A 16 0.51 1.26 8.72
CA VAL A 16 0.62 -0.17 8.42
C VAL A 16 1.56 -0.42 7.24
N TYR A 17 1.41 0.34 6.15
CA TYR A 17 2.31 0.24 4.98
C TYR A 17 3.78 0.46 5.36
N VAL A 18 4.06 1.41 6.25
CA VAL A 18 5.42 1.73 6.69
C VAL A 18 5.99 0.60 7.55
N VAL A 19 5.22 0.12 8.53
CA VAL A 19 5.64 -0.97 9.41
C VAL A 19 5.85 -2.26 8.61
N CYS A 20 4.93 -2.59 7.71
CA CYS A 20 5.04 -3.71 6.79
C CYS A 20 6.30 -3.63 5.92
N ALA A 21 6.56 -2.47 5.31
CA ALA A 21 7.75 -2.28 4.51
C ALA A 21 9.04 -2.40 5.35
N LEU A 22 9.05 -1.84 6.57
CA LEU A 22 10.18 -1.96 7.49
C LEU A 22 10.45 -3.42 7.87
N ILE A 23 9.42 -4.19 8.24
CA ILE A 23 9.59 -5.61 8.59
C ILE A 23 10.10 -6.38 7.37
N THR A 24 9.55 -6.11 6.17
CA THR A 24 10.00 -6.75 4.93
C THR A 24 11.48 -6.46 4.66
N VAL A 25 11.91 -5.19 4.77
CA VAL A 25 13.30 -4.80 4.49
C VAL A 25 14.27 -5.28 5.57
N LEU A 26 13.87 -5.26 6.84
CA LEU A 26 14.74 -5.66 7.96
C LEU A 26 14.79 -7.18 8.16
N GLY A 27 13.72 -7.89 7.78
CA GLY A 27 13.59 -9.34 7.94
C GLY A 27 14.09 -10.15 6.74
N SER A 28 14.60 -9.51 5.68
CA SER A 28 15.00 -10.19 4.44
C SER A 28 16.33 -9.68 3.87
N SER A 29 16.83 -10.30 2.80
CA SER A 29 18.05 -9.87 2.11
C SER A 29 17.87 -8.60 1.26
N ILE A 30 16.65 -8.08 1.10
CA ILE A 30 16.36 -6.90 0.27
C ILE A 30 17.24 -5.71 0.66
N ARG A 31 17.57 -5.55 1.94
CA ARG A 31 18.45 -4.49 2.43
C ARG A 31 19.89 -4.63 1.92
N SER A 32 20.43 -5.85 1.84
CA SER A 32 21.79 -6.08 1.33
C SER A 32 21.84 -5.97 -0.19
N ASP A 33 20.81 -6.48 -0.86
CA ASP A 33 20.80 -6.63 -2.31
C ASP A 33 20.45 -5.31 -3.00
N TYR A 34 19.50 -4.55 -2.42
CA TYR A 34 19.01 -3.29 -2.96
C TYR A 34 18.90 -2.21 -1.87
N PRO A 35 20.03 -1.75 -1.29
CA PRO A 35 20.03 -0.85 -0.13
C PRO A 35 19.36 0.51 -0.42
N LEU A 36 19.64 1.12 -1.57
CA LEU A 36 19.06 2.42 -1.92
C LEU A 36 17.55 2.31 -2.21
N ALA A 37 17.13 1.31 -2.98
CA ALA A 37 15.73 1.14 -3.36
C ALA A 37 14.86 0.85 -2.11
N SER A 38 15.34 -0.02 -1.23
CA SER A 38 14.63 -0.39 0.00
C SER A 38 14.47 0.78 0.97
N ILE A 39 15.52 1.60 1.14
CA ILE A 39 15.44 2.84 1.92
C ILE A 39 14.45 3.83 1.29
N LEU A 40 14.50 4.03 -0.03
CA LEU A 40 13.61 4.96 -0.72
C LEU A 40 12.14 4.55 -0.57
N VAL A 41 11.81 3.26 -0.72
CA VAL A 41 10.44 2.77 -0.53
C VAL A 41 9.93 3.09 0.89
N VAL A 42 10.72 2.76 1.92
CA VAL A 42 10.34 3.03 3.31
C VAL A 42 10.18 4.53 3.56
N VAL A 43 11.11 5.36 3.07
CA VAL A 43 11.07 6.82 3.23
C VAL A 43 9.85 7.42 2.54
N PHE A 44 9.56 7.05 1.29
CA PHE A 44 8.39 7.57 0.57
C PHE A 44 7.07 7.13 1.23
N LEU A 45 6.97 5.88 1.67
CA LEU A 45 5.82 5.40 2.44
C LEU A 45 5.68 6.17 3.75
N GLY A 46 6.79 6.46 4.43
CA GLY A 46 6.83 7.25 5.67
C GLY A 46 6.35 8.68 5.46
N ILE A 47 6.87 9.38 4.44
CA ILE A 47 6.43 10.74 4.08
C ILE A 47 4.93 10.75 3.76
N LEU A 48 4.45 9.80 2.95
CA LEU A 48 3.03 9.71 2.63
C LEU A 48 2.18 9.40 3.85
N ALA A 49 2.65 8.57 4.77
CA ALA A 49 1.95 8.30 6.02
C ALA A 49 1.81 9.57 6.87
N LEU A 50 2.87 10.34 7.02
CA LEU A 50 2.84 11.62 7.74
C LEU A 50 1.87 12.61 7.07
N VAL A 51 1.95 12.77 5.74
CA VAL A 51 1.05 13.65 4.98
C VAL A 51 -0.40 13.21 5.16
N ARG A 52 -0.71 11.91 5.06
CA ARG A 52 -2.07 11.39 5.24
C ARG A 52 -2.60 11.56 6.66
N ILE A 53 -1.75 11.39 7.68
CA ILE A 53 -2.12 11.63 9.08
C ILE A 53 -2.44 13.11 9.30
N GLN A 54 -1.59 14.02 8.80
CA GLN A 54 -1.85 15.47 8.88
C GLN A 54 -3.11 15.87 8.11
N TYR A 55 -3.35 15.24 6.97
CA TYR A 55 -4.56 15.43 6.18
C TYR A 55 -5.80 14.99 6.95
N ALA A 56 -5.75 13.80 7.57
CA ALA A 56 -6.83 13.22 8.35
C ALA A 56 -7.14 14.04 9.62
N LYS A 57 -6.13 14.54 10.34
CA LYS A 57 -6.31 15.36 11.55
C LYS A 57 -7.10 16.65 11.31
N GLY A 58 -6.93 17.26 10.15
CA GLY A 58 -7.69 18.46 9.75
C GLY A 58 -8.71 18.17 8.65
N PHE A 59 -9.25 16.95 8.59
CA PHE A 59 -10.17 16.56 7.52
C PHE A 59 -11.49 17.31 7.60
N GLU A 60 -12.02 17.51 8.81
CA GLU A 60 -13.28 18.24 9.08
C GLU A 60 -13.25 19.66 8.51
N ALA A 61 -12.32 20.49 8.99
CA ALA A 61 -12.14 21.86 8.51
C ALA A 61 -11.86 21.96 7.00
N ARG A 62 -11.23 20.94 6.40
CA ARG A 62 -11.02 20.88 4.94
C ARG A 62 -12.30 20.51 4.21
N TYR A 63 -13.06 19.56 4.73
CA TYR A 63 -14.34 19.16 4.15
C TYR A 63 -15.33 20.33 4.17
N ASP A 64 -15.37 21.12 5.24
CA ASP A 64 -16.23 22.31 5.31
C ASP A 64 -15.84 23.38 4.28
N ARG A 65 -14.55 23.50 3.94
CA ARG A 65 -14.06 24.48 2.96
C ARG A 65 -14.17 24.03 1.51
N VAL A 66 -13.88 22.76 1.21
CA VAL A 66 -13.74 22.26 -0.17
C VAL A 66 -14.62 21.05 -0.50
N GLY A 67 -15.45 20.60 0.44
CA GLY A 67 -16.41 19.51 0.28
C GLY A 67 -15.78 18.21 -0.21
N GLU A 68 -16.41 17.61 -1.22
CA GLU A 68 -15.98 16.35 -1.85
C GLU A 68 -14.55 16.37 -2.41
N ARG A 69 -13.98 17.54 -2.70
CA ARG A 69 -12.56 17.62 -3.12
C ARG A 69 -11.61 17.15 -2.02
N ALA A 70 -11.97 17.33 -0.74
CA ALA A 70 -11.18 16.82 0.37
C ALA A 70 -11.14 15.28 0.37
N VAL A 71 -12.28 14.65 0.10
CA VAL A 71 -12.38 13.19 -0.02
C VAL A 71 -11.54 12.70 -1.20
N ARG A 72 -11.67 13.34 -2.37
CA ARG A 72 -10.90 12.97 -3.57
C ARG A 72 -9.39 13.02 -3.32
N ASN A 73 -8.89 14.09 -2.69
CA ASN A 73 -7.47 14.23 -2.38
C ASN A 73 -7.00 13.16 -1.39
N PHE A 74 -7.81 12.85 -0.38
CA PHE A 74 -7.52 11.77 0.56
C PHE A 74 -7.42 10.40 -0.15
N VAL A 75 -8.33 10.12 -1.08
CA VAL A 75 -8.31 8.89 -1.89
C VAL A 75 -7.09 8.82 -2.80
N ILE A 76 -6.69 9.93 -3.43
CA ILE A 76 -5.49 10.00 -4.26
C ILE A 76 -4.24 9.65 -3.42
N LEU A 77 -4.09 10.24 -2.23
CA LEU A 77 -2.97 9.93 -1.35
C LEU A 77 -2.94 8.45 -0.94
N LEU A 78 -4.10 7.86 -0.66
CA LEU A 78 -4.21 6.43 -0.38
C LEU A 78 -3.77 5.59 -1.59
N LEU A 79 -4.25 5.91 -2.79
CA LEU A 79 -3.91 5.17 -4.01
C LEU A 79 -2.41 5.27 -4.33
N ILE A 80 -1.79 6.44 -4.15
CA ILE A 80 -0.34 6.60 -4.35
C ILE A 80 0.45 5.71 -3.38
N GLN A 81 0.10 5.75 -2.09
CA GLN A 81 0.80 4.96 -1.08
C GLN A 81 0.63 3.45 -1.33
N CYS A 82 -0.58 3.05 -1.69
CA CYS A 82 -0.91 1.69 -2.09
C CYS A 82 -0.10 1.22 -3.31
N SER A 83 -0.02 2.06 -4.35
CA SER A 83 0.73 1.75 -5.56
C SER A 83 2.21 1.54 -5.26
N ILE A 84 2.84 2.42 -4.47
CA ILE A 84 4.26 2.27 -4.11
C ILE A 84 4.51 0.92 -3.43
N PHE A 85 3.67 0.57 -2.44
CA PHE A 85 3.80 -0.71 -1.75
C PHE A 85 3.59 -1.89 -2.71
N SER A 86 2.53 -1.87 -3.52
CA SER A 86 2.14 -2.99 -4.38
C SER A 86 3.13 -3.23 -5.51
N TRP A 87 3.69 -2.16 -6.09
CA TRP A 87 4.76 -2.26 -7.08
C TRP A 87 6.07 -2.73 -6.46
N SER A 88 6.40 -2.30 -5.23
CA SER A 88 7.57 -2.86 -4.52
C SER A 88 7.40 -4.35 -4.24
N ALA A 89 6.21 -4.79 -3.82
CA ALA A 89 5.90 -6.20 -3.59
C ALA A 89 5.97 -7.02 -4.88
N ALA A 90 5.42 -6.50 -5.99
CA ALA A 90 5.52 -7.12 -7.30
C ALA A 90 6.98 -7.26 -7.76
N ALA A 91 7.79 -6.22 -7.58
CA ALA A 91 9.23 -6.29 -7.89
C ALA A 91 9.91 -7.37 -7.04
N THR A 92 9.63 -7.43 -5.73
CA THR A 92 10.16 -8.47 -4.86
C THR A 92 9.81 -9.87 -5.38
N ILE A 93 8.55 -10.11 -5.75
CA ILE A 93 8.12 -11.41 -6.31
C ILE A 93 8.88 -11.74 -7.59
N ILE A 94 9.02 -10.79 -8.51
CA ILE A 94 9.71 -11.02 -9.80
C ILE A 94 11.21 -11.32 -9.62
N TYR A 95 11.86 -10.73 -8.62
CA TYR A 95 13.30 -10.88 -8.40
C TYR A 95 13.65 -12.08 -7.52
N TYR A 96 12.82 -12.38 -6.52
CA TYR A 96 13.11 -13.41 -5.52
C TYR A 96 12.30 -14.70 -5.73
N GLY A 97 11.32 -14.72 -6.64
CA GLY A 97 10.51 -15.90 -6.95
C GLY A 97 9.82 -16.46 -5.70
N GLU A 98 10.05 -17.74 -5.38
CA GLU A 98 9.52 -18.41 -4.19
C GLU A 98 10.30 -18.11 -2.88
N GLY A 99 11.15 -17.09 -2.88
CA GLY A 99 11.93 -16.68 -1.71
C GLY A 99 11.10 -16.21 -0.51
N VAL A 100 11.76 -16.15 0.65
CA VAL A 100 11.18 -15.63 1.91
C VAL A 100 10.76 -14.15 1.75
N GLU A 101 11.48 -13.41 0.92
CA GLU A 101 11.21 -12.03 0.51
C GLU A 101 9.80 -11.88 -0.09
N SER A 102 9.48 -12.74 -1.06
CA SER A 102 8.19 -12.78 -1.73
C SER A 102 7.07 -13.17 -0.77
N THR A 103 7.35 -14.08 0.16
CA THR A 103 6.41 -14.47 1.21
C THR A 103 6.08 -13.27 2.12
N TYR A 104 7.07 -12.49 2.55
CA TYR A 104 6.82 -11.26 3.30
C TYR A 104 6.05 -10.23 2.48
N ALA A 105 6.42 -10.02 1.22
CA ALA A 105 5.74 -9.09 0.33
C ALA A 105 4.25 -9.41 0.18
N LEU A 106 3.90 -10.69 -0.01
CA LEU A 106 2.52 -11.16 -0.11
C LEU A 106 1.76 -11.06 1.21
N LEU A 107 2.36 -11.55 2.30
CA LEU A 107 1.74 -11.52 3.64
C LEU A 107 1.40 -10.09 4.05
N PHE A 108 2.36 -9.17 3.91
CA PHE A 108 2.16 -7.79 4.29
C PHE A 108 1.34 -7.00 3.28
N GLY A 109 1.35 -7.38 2.00
CA GLY A 109 0.41 -6.87 1.00
C GLY A 109 -1.04 -7.22 1.34
N ALA A 110 -1.31 -8.45 1.77
CA ALA A 110 -2.61 -8.87 2.25
C ALA A 110 -3.04 -8.09 3.51
N ALA A 111 -2.12 -7.90 4.48
CA ALA A 111 -2.38 -7.11 5.68
C ALA A 111 -2.71 -5.65 5.35
N ALA A 112 -1.93 -5.00 4.49
CA ALA A 112 -2.15 -3.63 4.04
C ALA A 112 -3.48 -3.49 3.27
N GLY A 113 -3.81 -4.49 2.44
CA GLY A 113 -5.09 -4.61 1.74
C GLY A 113 -6.27 -4.70 2.71
N ALA A 114 -6.21 -5.58 3.71
CA ALA A 114 -7.28 -5.74 4.71
C ALA A 114 -7.54 -4.45 5.51
N VAL A 115 -6.47 -3.74 5.90
CA VAL A 115 -6.58 -2.47 6.62
C VAL A 115 -7.16 -1.38 5.72
N GLY A 116 -6.69 -1.25 4.48
CA GLY A 116 -7.22 -0.27 3.54
C GLY A 116 -8.68 -0.53 3.17
N THR A 117 -9.07 -1.80 3.06
CA THR A 117 -10.47 -2.24 2.88
C THR A 117 -11.36 -1.77 4.02
N SER A 118 -10.88 -1.93 5.26
CA SER A 118 -11.60 -1.50 6.47
C SER A 118 -11.74 0.02 6.55
N SER A 119 -10.74 0.78 6.10
CA SER A 119 -10.80 2.25 6.02
C SER A 119 -11.71 2.76 4.91
N LEU A 120 -11.85 2.02 3.80
CA LEU A 120 -12.62 2.40 2.61
C LEU A 120 -14.04 1.82 2.53
N ALA A 121 -14.45 1.01 3.50
CA ALA A 121 -15.79 0.43 3.59
C ALA A 121 -16.96 1.39 3.27
N PRO A 122 -16.90 2.71 3.57
CA PRO A 122 -18.02 3.62 3.26
C PRO A 122 -18.24 3.95 1.77
N ARG A 123 -17.29 3.65 0.86
CA ARG A 123 -17.40 3.99 -0.58
C ARG A 123 -16.98 2.84 -1.48
N VAL A 124 -17.96 2.01 -1.88
CA VAL A 124 -17.78 0.79 -2.68
C VAL A 124 -16.99 1.02 -3.98
N GLY A 125 -17.24 2.13 -4.69
CA GLY A 125 -16.52 2.44 -5.94
C GLY A 125 -15.01 2.67 -5.73
N VAL A 126 -14.65 3.45 -4.71
CA VAL A 126 -13.25 3.70 -4.35
C VAL A 126 -12.59 2.44 -3.81
N HIS A 127 -13.36 1.64 -3.07
CA HIS A 127 -12.90 0.37 -2.52
C HIS A 127 -12.49 -0.62 -3.63
N ARG A 128 -13.25 -0.71 -4.73
CA ARG A 128 -12.87 -1.54 -5.90
C ARG A 128 -11.58 -1.07 -6.55
N ILE A 129 -11.43 0.24 -6.79
CA ILE A 129 -10.21 0.81 -7.39
C ILE A 129 -9.00 0.52 -6.49
N PHE A 130 -9.17 0.67 -5.18
CA PHE A 130 -8.13 0.35 -4.21
C PHE A 130 -7.74 -1.14 -4.26
N LEU A 131 -8.70 -2.07 -4.26
CA LEU A 131 -8.40 -3.50 -4.34
C LEU A 131 -7.64 -3.84 -5.62
N VAL A 132 -8.03 -3.27 -6.76
CA VAL A 132 -7.32 -3.47 -8.02
C VAL A 132 -5.90 -2.89 -7.93
N ALA A 133 -5.73 -1.69 -7.40
CA ALA A 133 -4.42 -1.06 -7.23
C ALA A 133 -3.49 -1.84 -6.28
N VAL A 134 -4.05 -2.48 -5.25
CA VAL A 134 -3.29 -3.37 -4.35
C VAL A 134 -2.93 -4.67 -5.08
N MET A 135 -3.94 -5.38 -5.58
CA MET A 135 -3.79 -6.78 -5.96
C MET A 135 -3.21 -6.98 -7.36
N ALA A 136 -3.54 -6.10 -8.32
CA ALA A 136 -3.18 -6.32 -9.71
C ALA A 136 -1.66 -6.43 -9.95
N PRO A 137 -0.79 -5.56 -9.38
CA PRO A 137 0.65 -5.70 -9.56
C PRO A 137 1.20 -7.02 -8.99
N MET A 138 0.72 -7.43 -7.81
CA MET A 138 1.18 -8.65 -7.15
C MET A 138 0.69 -9.91 -7.89
N LEU A 139 -0.56 -9.94 -8.33
CA LEU A 139 -1.10 -11.06 -9.13
C LEU A 139 -0.40 -11.17 -10.49
N ALA A 140 -0.15 -10.04 -11.15
CA ALA A 140 0.60 -10.03 -12.41
C ALA A 140 2.02 -10.57 -12.21
N ALA A 141 2.71 -10.18 -11.13
CA ALA A 141 4.03 -10.70 -10.79
C ALA A 141 4.02 -12.22 -10.53
N LEU A 142 3.02 -12.73 -9.80
CA LEU A 142 2.85 -14.17 -9.57
C LEU A 142 2.61 -14.95 -10.86
N CYS A 143 1.77 -14.43 -11.77
CA CYS A 143 1.54 -15.08 -13.06
C CYS A 143 2.82 -15.13 -13.91
N LEU A 144 3.60 -14.06 -13.94
CA LEU A 144 4.86 -14.00 -14.67
C LEU A 144 5.92 -14.96 -14.10
N ASP A 145 5.99 -15.08 -12.77
CA ASP A 145 6.91 -16.00 -12.11
C ASP A 145 6.51 -17.46 -12.38
N TRP A 146 5.21 -17.76 -12.36
CA TRP A 146 4.68 -19.08 -12.72
C TRP A 146 5.01 -19.48 -14.16
N GLU A 147 4.85 -18.57 -15.13
CA GLU A 147 5.21 -18.84 -16.53
C GLU A 147 6.70 -19.15 -16.69
N ARG A 148 7.58 -18.47 -15.95
CA ARG A 148 9.02 -18.78 -15.95
C ARG A 148 9.28 -20.19 -15.44
N LEU A 149 8.67 -20.58 -14.32
CA LEU A 149 8.81 -21.92 -13.77
C LEU A 149 8.27 -22.98 -14.74
N ALA A 150 7.09 -22.77 -15.32
CA ALA A 150 6.47 -23.70 -16.27
C ALA A 150 7.31 -23.89 -17.55
N SER A 151 8.07 -22.88 -17.98
CA SER A 151 8.97 -22.98 -19.14
C SER A 151 10.29 -23.70 -18.88
N ALA A 152 10.62 -23.96 -17.60
CA ALA A 152 11.86 -24.63 -17.20
C ALA A 152 11.72 -26.16 -17.03
N PHE A 153 10.50 -26.70 -17.15
CA PHE A 153 10.16 -28.12 -17.11
C PHE A 153 9.77 -28.64 -18.50
#